data_AF-A0A963T3R8-F1
#
_entry.id   AF-A0A963T3R8-F1
#
_cell.length_a   1.000
_cell.length_b   1.000
_cell.length_c   1.000
_cell.angle_alpha   90.00
_cell.angle_beta   90.00
_cell.angle_gamma   90.00
#
_symmetry.space_group_name_H-M   'P 1'
#
loop_
_entity.id
_entity.type
_entity.pdbx_description
1 polymer ?
#
loop_
_entity_poly.entity_id
_entity_poly.type
_entity_poly.pdbx_seq_one_letter_code
_entity_poly.pdbx_strand_id
1 'polypeptide(L)'
;MIRQFALTSAAAAFLAACTHYNNIEPKESASLPVKADVTIAEDGAGGYSFTYKAPFADEKGNFDFSQKGAAFNTIILTFTIADGSVSGIKFKPDATDAMWIVEKKNVDEATGSPRGPYRGNQFSDFTVSADGQSLTVMNQNNDGVLYRYGLRFDLDGKTVVDDPDTQNGGHN
;
A
#
# COMPACT_ATOMS: atom_id res chain seq x y z
N MET A 1 -77.98 42.75 -8.60
CA MET A 1 -77.93 42.74 -7.12
C MET A 1 -76.50 42.40 -6.72
N ILE A 2 -75.90 43.22 -5.85
CA ILE A 2 -74.47 43.25 -5.47
C ILE A 2 -74.18 42.18 -4.40
N ARG A 3 -72.89 41.80 -4.26
CA ARG A 3 -72.18 41.13 -3.14
C ARG A 3 -71.87 39.65 -3.42
N GLN A 4 -70.71 39.06 -3.15
CA GLN A 4 -69.57 39.43 -2.31
C GLN A 4 -68.36 38.52 -2.68
N PHE A 5 -67.14 39.03 -2.45
CA PHE A 5 -65.87 38.30 -2.54
C PHE A 5 -65.76 37.15 -1.53
N ALA A 6 -65.07 36.07 -1.92
CA ALA A 6 -64.13 35.37 -1.05
C ALA A 6 -63.10 34.56 -1.89
N LEU A 7 -61.85 35.03 -1.88
CA LEU A 7 -60.69 34.19 -2.15
C LEU A 7 -60.52 33.20 -1.00
N THR A 8 -60.28 31.93 -1.30
CA THR A 8 -59.54 31.04 -0.40
C THR A 8 -58.52 30.26 -1.21
N SER A 9 -57.26 30.68 -1.04
CA SER A 9 -56.07 29.98 -1.49
C SER A 9 -55.90 28.70 -0.69
N ALA A 10 -55.91 27.53 -1.35
CA ALA A 10 -55.42 26.29 -0.77
C ALA A 10 -54.07 25.97 -1.42
N ALA A 11 -52.99 26.45 -0.80
CA ALA A 11 -51.65 25.98 -1.10
C ALA A 11 -51.55 24.55 -0.56
N ALA A 12 -51.63 23.56 -1.46
CA ALA A 12 -51.22 22.20 -1.12
C ALA A 12 -49.70 22.22 -0.90
N ALA A 13 -49.30 22.10 0.36
CA ALA A 13 -47.91 21.88 0.73
C ALA A 13 -47.43 20.59 0.06
N PHE A 14 -46.57 20.72 -0.94
CA PHE A 14 -45.67 19.64 -1.30
C PHE A 14 -44.83 19.36 -0.06
N LEU A 15 -45.14 18.25 0.63
CA LEU A 15 -44.22 17.64 1.56
C LEU A 15 -42.99 17.24 0.74
N ALA A 16 -42.00 18.13 0.75
CA ALA A 16 -40.65 17.79 0.36
C ALA A 16 -40.28 16.55 1.19
N ALA A 17 -40.08 15.44 0.50
CA ALA A 17 -39.44 14.28 1.05
C ALA A 17 -38.03 14.71 1.48
N CYS A 18 -37.87 15.10 2.73
CA CYS A 18 -36.57 15.09 3.38
C CYS A 18 -36.23 13.62 3.60
N THR A 19 -35.82 12.94 2.54
CA THR A 19 -34.86 11.86 2.72
C THR A 19 -33.70 12.50 3.46
N HIS A 20 -33.53 12.15 4.73
CA HIS A 20 -32.29 12.36 5.44
C HIS A 20 -31.23 11.52 4.72
N TYR A 21 -30.72 12.09 3.64
CA TYR A 21 -29.40 11.78 3.11
C TYR A 21 -28.48 12.19 4.24
N ASN A 22 -28.20 11.24 5.14
CA ASN A 22 -27.07 11.39 6.03
C ASN A 22 -25.88 11.54 5.10
N ASN A 23 -25.45 12.80 4.90
CA ASN A 23 -24.09 13.11 4.56
C ASN A 23 -23.23 12.52 5.67
N ILE A 24 -23.00 11.21 5.60
CA ILE A 24 -21.74 10.65 6.04
C ILE A 24 -20.77 11.31 5.06
N GLU A 25 -20.24 12.47 5.44
CA GLU A 25 -18.98 12.93 4.86
C GLU A 25 -18.08 11.70 4.86
N PRO A 26 -17.51 11.29 3.71
CA PRO A 26 -16.56 10.20 3.71
C PRO A 26 -15.48 10.60 4.70
N LYS A 27 -15.48 9.93 5.85
CA LYS A 27 -14.52 10.13 6.91
C LYS A 27 -13.17 10.06 6.22
N GLU A 28 -12.45 11.19 6.13
CA GLU A 28 -11.11 11.18 5.53
C GLU A 28 -10.38 9.98 6.12
N SER A 29 -10.01 9.03 5.27
CA SER A 29 -9.25 7.87 5.69
C SER A 29 -8.03 8.40 6.41
N ALA A 30 -7.95 8.18 7.73
CA ALA A 30 -6.85 8.70 8.51
C ALA A 30 -5.56 8.04 7.99
N SER A 31 -4.55 8.84 7.68
CA SER A 31 -3.26 8.30 7.27
C SER A 31 -2.56 7.61 8.45
N LEU A 32 -2.26 6.32 8.31
CA LEU A 32 -1.55 5.51 9.29
C LEU A 32 -0.10 5.29 8.85
N PRO A 33 0.90 5.84 9.57
CA PRO A 33 2.29 5.53 9.30
C PRO A 33 2.63 4.10 9.75
N VAL A 34 3.25 3.33 8.87
CA VAL A 34 3.75 1.97 9.11
C VAL A 34 5.23 1.94 8.77
N LYS A 35 6.06 1.56 9.74
CA LYS A 35 7.51 1.41 9.56
C LYS A 35 7.88 -0.06 9.49
N ALA A 36 8.75 -0.40 8.55
CA ALA A 36 9.28 -1.73 8.35
C ALA A 36 10.80 -1.67 8.25
N ASP A 37 11.48 -2.23 9.24
CA ASP A 37 12.94 -2.39 9.18
C ASP A 37 13.24 -3.69 8.42
N VAL A 38 14.12 -3.61 7.42
CA VAL A 38 14.53 -4.72 6.56
C VAL A 38 15.99 -5.01 6.82
N THR A 39 16.30 -6.16 7.40
CA THR A 39 17.68 -6.64 7.56
C THR A 39 18.04 -7.50 6.35
N ILE A 40 19.16 -7.17 5.70
CA ILE A 40 19.66 -7.89 4.52
C ILE A 40 21.01 -8.51 4.85
N ALA A 41 21.13 -9.83 4.73
CA ALA A 41 22.36 -10.56 5.02
C ALA A 41 22.74 -11.50 3.87
N GLU A 42 24.03 -11.72 3.64
CA GLU A 42 24.50 -12.76 2.74
C GLU A 42 24.08 -14.15 3.26
N ASP A 43 23.59 -15.01 2.38
CA ASP A 43 23.11 -16.36 2.76
C ASP A 43 24.20 -17.44 2.78
N GLY A 44 25.44 -17.09 2.39
CA GLY A 44 26.58 -18.00 2.28
C GLY A 44 26.62 -18.86 1.01
N ALA A 45 25.58 -18.83 0.17
CA ALA A 45 25.50 -19.46 -1.15
C ALA A 45 25.67 -18.44 -2.30
N GLY A 46 26.03 -17.21 -1.98
CA GLY A 46 26.15 -16.10 -2.93
C GLY A 46 24.83 -15.40 -3.24
N GLY A 47 23.79 -15.66 -2.45
CA GLY A 47 22.51 -14.96 -2.45
C GLY A 47 22.34 -14.09 -1.19
N TYR A 48 21.10 -13.66 -0.96
CA TYR A 48 20.74 -12.76 0.15
C TYR A 48 19.50 -13.26 0.86
N SER A 49 19.46 -13.02 2.17
CA SER A 49 18.32 -13.27 3.04
C SER A 49 17.76 -11.94 3.55
N PHE A 50 16.44 -11.88 3.68
CA PHE A 50 15.70 -10.69 4.08
C PHE A 50 14.87 -11.01 5.33
N THR A 51 14.95 -10.17 6.35
CA THR A 51 14.15 -10.29 7.56
C THR A 51 13.45 -8.97 7.84
N TYR A 52 12.17 -9.06 8.19
CA TYR A 52 11.31 -7.91 8.40
C TYR A 52 10.95 -7.73 9.86
N LYS A 53 11.04 -6.50 10.34
CA LYS A 53 10.47 -6.08 11.62
C LYS A 53 9.50 -4.94 11.38
N ALA A 54 8.22 -5.27 11.35
CA ALA A 54 7.15 -4.31 11.10
C ALA A 54 5.85 -4.76 11.79
N PRO A 55 4.97 -3.83 12.18
CA PRO A 55 3.60 -4.20 12.51
C PRO A 55 2.89 -4.70 11.24
N PHE A 56 1.93 -5.60 11.42
CA PHE A 56 1.11 -6.19 10.34
C PHE A 56 1.88 -7.08 9.33
N ALA A 57 3.19 -7.24 9.48
CA ALA A 57 3.99 -8.17 8.70
C ALA A 57 4.03 -9.56 9.36
N ASP A 58 3.97 -10.61 8.56
CA ASP A 58 4.32 -11.97 8.99
C ASP A 58 5.85 -12.19 8.94
N GLU A 59 6.31 -13.38 9.35
CA GLU A 59 7.73 -13.75 9.36
C GLU A 59 8.38 -13.77 7.95
N LYS A 60 7.57 -13.73 6.89
CA LYS A 60 8.01 -13.71 5.50
C LYS A 60 7.92 -12.30 4.89
N GLY A 61 7.58 -11.28 5.67
CA GLY A 61 7.45 -9.91 5.19
C GLY A 61 6.16 -9.61 4.41
N ASN A 62 5.15 -10.49 4.46
CA ASN A 62 3.84 -10.20 3.87
C ASN A 62 3.03 -9.30 4.81
N PHE A 63 2.40 -8.23 4.29
CA PHE A 63 1.64 -7.29 5.12
C PHE A 63 0.14 -7.47 4.96
N ASP A 64 -0.54 -7.61 6.10
CA ASP A 64 -2.00 -7.71 6.17
C ASP A 64 -2.63 -6.47 6.82
N PHE A 65 -3.06 -5.52 5.99
CA PHE A 65 -3.75 -4.31 6.43
C PHE A 65 -5.27 -4.47 6.55
N SER A 66 -5.80 -5.69 6.44
CA SER A 66 -7.23 -5.96 6.70
C SER A 66 -7.57 -5.97 8.20
N GLN A 67 -6.54 -5.97 9.05
CA GLN A 67 -6.68 -6.09 10.50
C GLN A 67 -7.19 -4.80 11.17
N LYS A 68 -7.88 -4.97 12.31
CA LYS A 68 -8.42 -3.86 13.10
C LYS A 68 -7.28 -2.90 13.49
N GLY A 69 -7.38 -1.65 13.03
CA GLY A 69 -6.37 -0.61 13.25
C GLY A 69 -5.72 -0.10 11.96
N ALA A 70 -5.63 -0.92 10.92
CA ALA A 70 -5.11 -0.54 9.60
C ALA A 70 -6.19 -0.54 8.50
N ALA A 71 -7.26 -1.34 8.68
CA ALA A 71 -8.32 -1.46 7.69
C ALA A 71 -8.94 -0.10 7.31
N PHE A 72 -9.02 0.15 6.00
CA PHE A 72 -9.61 1.35 5.39
C PHE A 72 -8.91 2.69 5.70
N ASN A 73 -7.73 2.64 6.34
CA ASN A 73 -6.84 3.79 6.51
C ASN A 73 -5.83 3.85 5.36
N THR A 74 -5.57 5.04 4.83
CA THR A 74 -4.42 5.25 3.95
C THR A 74 -3.15 4.90 4.72
N ILE A 75 -2.33 4.00 4.20
CA ILE A 75 -1.08 3.58 4.84
C ILE A 75 0.07 4.36 4.23
N ILE A 76 0.89 4.98 5.07
CA ILE A 76 2.20 5.52 4.67
C ILE A 76 3.23 4.47 5.10
N LEU A 77 3.63 3.62 4.17
CA LEU A 77 4.56 2.52 4.42
C LEU A 77 5.98 2.98 4.14
N THR A 78 6.85 2.91 5.15
CA THR A 78 8.28 3.21 5.02
C THR A 78 9.10 1.97 5.31
N PHE A 79 9.80 1.47 4.31
CA PHE A 79 10.85 0.48 4.45
C PHE A 79 12.18 1.17 4.75
N THR A 80 12.93 0.66 5.73
CA THR A 80 14.26 1.16 6.11
C THR A 80 15.23 0.00 6.12
N ILE A 81 16.38 0.15 5.46
CA ILE A 81 17.46 -0.83 5.56
C ILE A 81 18.00 -0.76 7.00
N ALA A 82 17.95 -1.88 7.71
CA ALA A 82 18.35 -1.94 9.10
C ALA A 82 19.87 -1.86 9.25
N ASP A 83 20.33 -1.24 10.33
CA ASP A 83 21.75 -1.25 10.73
C ASP A 83 22.28 -2.69 10.80
N GLY A 84 23.50 -2.88 10.29
CA GLY A 84 24.14 -4.21 10.22
C GLY A 84 23.75 -5.05 9.01
N SER A 85 22.90 -4.54 8.11
CA SER A 85 22.72 -5.13 6.78
C SER A 85 24.00 -5.07 5.95
N VAL A 86 24.03 -5.81 4.83
CA VAL A 86 25.15 -5.80 3.87
C VAL A 86 25.61 -4.36 3.57
N SER A 87 26.90 -4.09 3.78
CA SER A 87 27.46 -2.75 3.62
C SER A 87 27.27 -2.22 2.19
N GLY A 88 26.88 -0.97 2.06
CA GLY A 88 26.72 -0.30 0.77
C GLY A 88 25.40 -0.59 0.04
N ILE A 89 24.58 -1.51 0.55
CA ILE A 89 23.26 -1.81 -0.05
C ILE A 89 22.32 -0.60 0.09
N LYS A 90 21.61 -0.30 -0.99
CA LYS A 90 20.67 0.82 -1.10
C LYS A 90 19.44 0.39 -1.86
N PHE A 91 18.29 1.01 -1.63
CA PHE A 91 17.18 0.90 -2.57
C PHE A 91 17.59 1.39 -3.96
N LYS A 92 16.98 0.83 -5.01
CA LYS A 92 17.14 1.39 -6.35
C LYS A 92 16.74 2.87 -6.36
N PRO A 93 17.48 3.74 -7.06
CA PRO A 93 17.25 5.19 -7.01
C PRO A 93 15.93 5.61 -7.67
N ASP A 94 15.44 4.85 -8.65
CA ASP A 94 14.09 4.99 -9.14
C ASP A 94 13.13 4.27 -8.18
N ALA A 95 12.35 5.06 -7.44
CA ALA A 95 11.44 4.55 -6.42
C ALA A 95 10.36 3.62 -7.00
N THR A 96 10.03 3.74 -8.29
CA THR A 96 9.08 2.84 -8.97
C THR A 96 9.72 1.51 -9.41
N ASP A 97 11.05 1.44 -9.47
CA ASP A 97 11.82 0.20 -9.65
C ASP A 97 12.24 -0.42 -8.30
N ALA A 98 12.31 0.38 -7.24
CA ALA A 98 12.67 -0.06 -5.89
C ALA A 98 11.65 -1.01 -5.24
N MET A 99 10.40 -1.03 -5.72
CA MET A 99 9.36 -1.94 -5.24
C MET A 99 8.46 -2.41 -6.38
N TRP A 100 8.11 -3.69 -6.37
CA TRP A 100 6.98 -4.22 -7.13
C TRP A 100 6.00 -4.93 -6.20
N ILE A 101 4.78 -5.11 -6.66
CA ILE A 101 3.67 -5.57 -5.84
C ILE A 101 3.22 -6.90 -6.44
N VAL A 102 3.38 -7.97 -5.67
CA VAL A 102 3.38 -9.34 -6.19
C VAL A 102 1.97 -9.91 -6.38
N GLU A 103 0.97 -9.49 -5.59
CA GLU A 103 -0.49 -9.46 -5.88
C GLU A 103 -1.34 -9.63 -4.61
N LYS A 104 -2.57 -9.10 -4.69
CA LYS A 104 -3.72 -9.46 -3.85
C LYS A 104 -4.26 -10.83 -4.26
N LYS A 105 -3.98 -11.89 -3.49
CA LYS A 105 -4.86 -13.08 -3.35
C LYS A 105 -5.21 -13.90 -4.62
N ASN A 106 -4.77 -13.58 -5.84
CA ASN A 106 -5.15 -14.28 -7.10
C ASN A 106 -3.99 -14.42 -8.11
N VAL A 107 -2.79 -14.80 -7.68
CA VAL A 107 -1.73 -15.19 -8.63
C VAL A 107 -2.13 -16.52 -9.26
N ASP A 108 -2.34 -16.52 -10.56
CA ASP A 108 -2.49 -17.72 -11.39
C ASP A 108 -1.22 -18.59 -11.22
N GLU A 109 -1.39 -19.75 -10.59
CA GLU A 109 -0.33 -20.74 -10.29
C GLU A 109 0.41 -21.24 -11.56
N ALA A 110 -0.09 -20.91 -12.76
CA ALA A 110 0.42 -21.43 -14.02
C ALA A 110 1.71 -20.77 -14.55
N THR A 111 2.08 -19.55 -14.12
CA THR A 111 3.25 -18.84 -14.69
C THR A 111 4.30 -18.38 -13.70
N GLY A 112 4.00 -18.39 -12.39
CA GLY A 112 4.98 -18.17 -11.30
C GLY A 112 5.87 -16.94 -11.45
N SER A 113 5.48 -15.95 -12.26
CA SER A 113 6.33 -14.80 -12.60
C SER A 113 5.68 -13.53 -12.06
N PRO A 114 6.39 -12.77 -11.20
CA PRO A 114 5.92 -11.47 -10.77
C PRO A 114 5.69 -10.57 -11.99
N ARG A 115 4.54 -9.90 -12.03
CA ARG A 115 4.25 -8.91 -13.08
C ARG A 115 5.00 -7.63 -12.73
N GLY A 116 5.62 -7.03 -13.76
CA GLY A 116 6.49 -5.84 -13.68
C GLY A 116 5.86 -4.61 -12.99
N PRO A 117 6.52 -3.43 -13.04
CA PRO A 117 6.25 -2.32 -12.12
C PRO A 117 4.75 -2.00 -12.04
N TYR A 118 4.25 -1.84 -10.81
CA TYR A 118 2.83 -1.68 -10.53
C TYR A 118 2.20 -0.54 -11.36
N ARG A 119 0.98 -0.78 -11.85
CA ARG A 119 0.15 0.21 -12.55
C ARG A 119 -1.25 0.26 -11.90
N GLY A 120 -1.57 1.35 -11.21
CA GLY A 120 -2.90 1.60 -10.63
C GLY A 120 -2.91 2.72 -9.58
N ASN A 121 -4.05 2.96 -8.94
CA ASN A 121 -4.25 4.09 -8.01
C ASN A 121 -4.08 3.70 -6.53
N GLN A 122 -3.77 2.44 -6.23
CA GLN A 122 -3.63 1.96 -4.86
C GLN A 122 -2.34 2.46 -4.22
N PHE A 123 -1.27 2.51 -5.00
CA PHE A 123 0.04 2.91 -4.53
C PHE A 123 0.49 4.18 -5.25
N SER A 124 1.07 5.11 -4.51
CA SER A 124 1.43 6.44 -4.98
C SER A 124 2.56 7.02 -4.11
N ASP A 125 3.11 8.15 -4.53
CA ASP A 125 4.09 8.93 -3.76
C ASP A 125 5.34 8.15 -3.35
N PHE A 126 5.82 7.30 -4.26
CA PHE A 126 7.06 6.55 -4.09
C PHE A 126 8.25 7.49 -3.96
N THR A 127 8.96 7.41 -2.83
CA THR A 127 10.10 8.27 -2.54
C THR A 127 11.23 7.45 -1.93
N VAL A 128 12.41 7.50 -2.52
CA VAL A 128 13.64 6.96 -1.94
C VAL A 128 14.42 8.11 -1.29
N SER A 129 14.93 7.90 -0.08
CA SER A 129 15.75 8.91 0.60
C SER A 129 17.06 9.17 -0.15
N ALA A 130 17.64 10.36 0.03
CA ALA A 130 18.85 10.78 -0.68
C ALA A 130 20.06 9.85 -0.44
N ASP A 131 20.11 9.19 0.72
CA ASP A 131 21.13 8.19 1.07
C ASP A 131 20.81 6.78 0.55
N GLY A 132 19.61 6.56 -0.01
CA GLY A 132 19.11 5.28 -0.48
C GLY A 132 18.73 4.30 0.62
N GLN A 133 18.66 4.73 1.89
CA GLN A 133 18.42 3.84 3.03
C GLN A 133 16.95 3.60 3.35
N SER A 134 16.05 4.41 2.79
CA SER A 134 14.61 4.25 2.99
C SER A 134 13.81 4.42 1.70
N LEU A 135 12.73 3.65 1.60
CA LEU A 135 11.70 3.75 0.57
C LEU A 135 10.37 4.01 1.27
N THR A 136 9.70 5.10 0.91
CA THR A 136 8.34 5.40 1.37
C THR A 136 7.36 5.28 0.22
N VAL A 137 6.21 4.68 0.48
CA VAL A 137 5.09 4.55 -0.46
C VAL A 137 3.77 4.79 0.27
N MET A 138 2.87 5.54 -0.37
CA MET A 138 1.48 5.66 0.07
C MET A 138 0.65 4.53 -0.53
N ASN A 139 -0.03 3.77 0.32
CA ASN A 139 -1.01 2.75 -0.04
C ASN A 139 -2.40 3.21 0.41
N GLN A 140 -3.32 3.45 -0.52
CA GLN A 140 -4.69 3.93 -0.24
C GLN A 140 -5.50 2.97 0.65
N ASN A 141 -5.13 1.69 0.71
CA ASN A 141 -5.79 0.59 1.43
C ASN A 141 -7.33 0.59 1.35
N ASN A 142 -7.90 1.07 0.23
CA ASN A 142 -9.35 1.25 0.08
C ASN A 142 -10.14 -0.06 -0.09
N ASP A 143 -9.42 -1.17 -0.22
CA ASP A 143 -9.95 -2.53 -0.40
C ASP A 143 -9.74 -3.45 0.80
N GLY A 144 -8.90 -3.05 1.76
CA GLY A 144 -8.58 -3.82 2.96
C GLY A 144 -8.04 -5.23 2.68
N VAL A 145 -7.18 -5.40 1.66
CA VAL A 145 -6.62 -6.72 1.29
C VAL A 145 -5.15 -6.85 1.73
N LEU A 146 -4.69 -8.10 1.86
CA LEU A 146 -3.28 -8.47 2.03
C LEU A 146 -2.47 -8.12 0.78
N TYR A 147 -1.30 -7.52 0.99
CA TYR A 147 -0.33 -7.21 -0.05
C TYR A 147 0.99 -7.93 0.21
N ARG A 148 1.58 -8.46 -0.86
CA ARG A 148 2.95 -8.97 -0.90
C ARG A 148 3.79 -8.00 -1.71
N TYR A 149 4.93 -7.62 -1.18
CA TYR A 149 5.85 -6.68 -1.80
C TYR A 149 7.13 -7.41 -2.19
N GLY A 150 7.69 -7.07 -3.34
CA GLY A 150 9.08 -7.35 -3.66
C GLY A 150 9.88 -6.06 -3.64
N LEU A 151 11.11 -6.10 -3.11
CA LEU A 151 11.99 -4.94 -2.97
C LEU A 151 13.25 -5.11 -3.82
N ARG A 152 13.68 -4.05 -4.50
CA ARG A 152 14.93 -4.02 -5.27
C ARG A 152 15.93 -3.08 -4.66
N PHE A 153 17.16 -3.57 -4.63
CA PHE A 153 18.31 -2.89 -4.10
C PHE A 153 19.41 -2.81 -5.14
N ASP A 154 20.24 -1.80 -5.02
CA ASP A 154 21.53 -1.69 -5.69
C ASP A 154 22.64 -1.99 -4.69
N LEU A 155 23.57 -2.84 -5.09
CA LEU A 155 24.81 -3.12 -4.39
C LEU A 155 25.95 -3.11 -5.39
N ASP A 156 26.71 -2.01 -5.42
CA ASP A 156 27.84 -1.82 -6.34
C ASP A 156 27.47 -2.08 -7.81
N GLY A 157 26.30 -1.61 -8.25
CA GLY A 157 25.78 -1.80 -9.60
C GLY A 157 25.16 -3.17 -9.88
N LYS A 158 25.12 -4.08 -8.89
CA LYS A 158 24.34 -5.32 -8.95
C LYS A 158 22.94 -5.09 -8.40
N THR A 159 21.95 -5.69 -9.05
CA THR A 159 20.58 -5.71 -8.53
C THR A 159 20.42 -6.86 -7.54
N VAL A 160 20.08 -6.52 -6.30
CA VAL A 160 19.66 -7.48 -5.27
C VAL A 160 18.15 -7.40 -5.14
N VAL A 161 17.50 -8.54 -5.09
CA VAL A 161 16.05 -8.67 -5.26
C VAL A 161 15.51 -9.47 -4.09
N ASP A 162 14.63 -8.85 -3.30
CA ASP A 162 13.75 -9.56 -2.37
C ASP A 162 12.45 -9.90 -3.09
N ASP A 163 12.31 -11.14 -3.50
CA ASP A 163 11.14 -11.64 -4.21
C ASP A 163 10.38 -12.63 -3.30
N PRO A 164 9.13 -12.34 -2.93
CA PRO A 164 8.38 -13.22 -2.06
C PRO A 164 7.94 -14.52 -2.75
N ASP A 165 7.94 -14.62 -4.08
CA ASP A 165 7.58 -15.83 -4.85
C ASP A 165 8.78 -16.72 -5.13
N THR A 166 9.91 -16.14 -5.49
CA THR A 166 11.18 -16.87 -5.63
C THR A 166 11.98 -16.69 -4.35
N GLN A 167 11.89 -17.65 -3.43
CA GLN A 167 12.68 -17.62 -2.20
C GLN A 167 14.13 -17.17 -2.47
N ASN A 168 14.49 -16.02 -1.90
CA ASN A 168 15.84 -15.62 -1.50
C ASN A 168 16.97 -16.04 -2.44
N GLY A 169 17.24 -15.24 -3.48
CA GLY A 169 18.54 -15.25 -4.18
C GLY A 169 19.00 -16.60 -4.76
N GLY A 170 18.10 -17.57 -4.93
CA GLY A 170 18.41 -18.90 -5.42
C GLY A 170 18.99 -18.86 -6.82
N HIS A 171 20.28 -19.16 -6.92
CA HIS A 171 20.98 -19.42 -8.18
C HIS A 171 20.31 -20.59 -8.91
N ASN A 172 19.91 -20.35 -10.15
CA ASN A 172 20.07 -21.36 -11.21
C ASN A 172 21.35 -21.04 -11.98
#